data_AF-A0A330L7S7-F1
#
_entry.id   AF-A0A330L7S7-F1
#
_cell.length_a   1.000
_cell.length_b   1.000
_cell.length_c   1.000
_cell.angle_alpha   90.00
_cell.angle_beta   90.00
_cell.angle_gamma   90.00
#
_symmetry.space_group_name_H-M   'P 1'
#
loop_
_entity.id
_entity.type
_entity.pdbx_description
1 polymer ?
#
loop_
_entity_poly.entity_id
_entity_poly.type
_entity_poly.pdbx_seq_one_letter_code
_entity_poly.pdbx_strand_id
1 'polypeptide(L)'
;MVHRFDPVDEEFAVGANPWQFTALEGRAAAGTIDLMTVLMHELGHVMGLDHVSSAVDGTRLMAGSIDPGVRRLPSALDLGPVASSTEPGTGTDVVGASPLTRHQDAFNVALLESGTLTPLAGASA
;
A
#
# COMPACT_ATOMS: atom_id res chain seq x y z
N MET A 1 31.99 -7.26 15.25
CA MET A 1 31.55 -7.41 13.85
C MET A 1 30.79 -6.14 13.50
N VAL A 2 31.40 -5.25 12.72
CA VAL A 2 30.78 -3.96 12.36
C VAL A 2 29.91 -4.24 11.13
N HIS A 3 28.59 -4.20 11.27
CA HIS A 3 27.71 -4.22 10.11
C HIS A 3 27.96 -2.95 9.31
N ARG A 4 28.72 -3.07 8.21
CA ARG A 4 28.85 -2.04 7.19
C ARG A 4 27.44 -1.78 6.65
N PHE A 5 26.95 -0.56 6.84
CA PHE A 5 25.80 -0.08 6.07
C PHE A 5 26.29 0.13 4.65
N ASP A 6 25.96 -0.79 3.75
CA ASP A 6 26.12 -0.57 2.33
C ASP A 6 25.04 0.45 1.90
N PRO A 7 25.39 1.51 1.15
CA PRO A 7 24.41 2.49 0.72
C PRO A 7 23.36 1.80 -0.17
N VAL A 8 22.14 2.32 -0.09
CA VAL A 8 20.88 1.64 -0.46
C VAL A 8 20.88 1.03 -1.86
N ASP A 9 21.65 1.56 -2.81
CA ASP A 9 21.70 1.09 -4.21
C ASP A 9 22.89 0.17 -4.55
N GLU A 10 23.96 0.12 -3.75
CA GLU A 10 25.15 -0.71 -4.06
C GLU A 10 24.86 -2.22 -3.97
N GLU A 11 23.78 -2.59 -3.30
CA GLU A 11 23.35 -3.98 -3.15
C GLU A 11 22.47 -4.46 -4.31
N PHE A 12 22.13 -3.60 -5.27
CA PHE A 12 21.15 -3.87 -6.30
C PHE A 12 21.73 -3.64 -7.71
N ALA A 13 21.31 -4.47 -8.66
CA ALA A 13 21.55 -4.28 -10.09
C ALA A 13 20.24 -4.10 -10.83
N VAL A 14 20.27 -3.35 -11.94
CA VAL A 14 19.12 -3.19 -12.83
C VAL A 14 18.70 -4.57 -13.35
N GLY A 15 17.42 -4.90 -13.18
CA GLY A 15 16.81 -6.13 -13.67
C GLY A 15 16.44 -6.05 -15.16
N ALA A 16 15.57 -6.95 -15.60
CA ALA A 16 15.09 -6.96 -16.99
C ALA A 16 14.28 -5.70 -17.35
N ASN A 17 13.65 -5.07 -16.35
CA ASN A 17 12.88 -3.84 -16.50
C ASN A 17 13.64 -2.68 -15.83
N PRO A 18 13.62 -1.46 -16.40
CA PRO A 18 14.38 -0.33 -15.85
C PRO A 18 13.84 0.19 -14.51
N TRP A 19 12.61 -0.19 -14.12
CA TRP A 19 12.01 0.11 -12.82
C TRP A 19 12.17 -1.04 -11.80
N GLN A 20 12.80 -2.15 -12.17
CA GLN A 20 12.99 -3.29 -11.30
C GLN A 20 14.49 -3.53 -11.08
N PHE A 21 14.86 -3.79 -9.85
CA PHE A 21 16.22 -4.08 -9.45
C PHE A 21 16.26 -5.38 -8.67
N THR A 22 17.34 -6.13 -8.85
CA THR A 22 17.58 -7.40 -8.16
C THR A 22 18.82 -7.26 -7.30
N ALA A 23 18.72 -7.73 -6.07
CA ALA A 23 19.82 -7.76 -5.12
C ALA A 23 20.96 -8.63 -5.66
N LEU A 24 22.19 -8.14 -5.51
CA LEU A 24 23.41 -8.86 -5.82
C LEU A 24 23.60 -10.01 -4.82
N GLU A 25 24.05 -11.17 -5.31
CA GLU A 25 24.34 -12.32 -4.45
C GLU A 25 25.38 -11.97 -3.37
N GLY A 26 25.16 -12.47 -2.16
CA GLY A 26 26.04 -12.23 -1.01
C GLY A 26 25.93 -10.85 -0.36
N ARG A 27 25.01 -9.99 -0.82
CA ARG A 27 24.68 -8.70 -0.18
C ARG A 27 23.52 -8.82 0.81
N ALA A 28 23.35 -7.83 1.68
CA ALA A 28 22.33 -7.91 2.73
C ALA A 28 20.90 -7.92 2.17
N ALA A 29 20.66 -7.19 1.08
CA ALA A 29 19.38 -7.22 0.38
C ALA A 29 18.97 -8.61 -0.17
N ALA A 30 19.93 -9.50 -0.46
CA ALA A 30 19.64 -10.79 -1.07
C ALA A 30 18.76 -11.65 -0.14
N GLY A 31 17.60 -12.09 -0.65
CA GLY A 31 16.66 -12.90 0.14
C GLY A 31 15.88 -12.14 1.21
N THR A 32 15.93 -10.80 1.23
CA THR A 32 15.17 -9.97 2.17
C THR A 32 14.10 -9.14 1.47
N ILE A 33 13.07 -8.69 2.20
CA ILE A 33 12.03 -7.84 1.61
C ILE A 33 12.50 -6.38 1.61
N ASP A 34 12.42 -5.72 0.46
CA ASP A 34 12.76 -4.31 0.32
C ASP A 34 11.63 -3.42 0.85
N LEU A 35 11.83 -2.84 2.04
CA LEU A 35 10.83 -1.99 2.70
C LEU A 35 10.51 -0.72 1.90
N MET A 36 11.46 -0.19 1.11
CA MET A 36 11.19 0.97 0.26
C MET A 36 10.11 0.66 -0.77
N THR A 37 10.20 -0.50 -1.43
CA THR A 37 9.17 -0.96 -2.36
C THR A 37 7.82 -1.11 -1.68
N VAL A 38 7.76 -1.67 -0.47
CA VAL A 38 6.51 -1.78 0.31
C VAL A 38 5.94 -0.40 0.63
N LEU A 39 6.75 0.52 1.12
CA LEU A 39 6.29 1.88 1.44
C LEU A 39 5.76 2.62 0.22
N MET A 40 6.42 2.47 -0.93
CA MET A 40 5.97 3.06 -2.19
C MET A 40 4.66 2.42 -2.69
N HIS A 41 4.48 1.11 -2.49
CA HIS A 41 3.23 0.41 -2.78
C HIS A 41 2.06 0.98 -1.96
N GLU A 42 2.24 1.10 -0.65
CA GLU A 42 1.21 1.66 0.24
C GLU A 42 0.93 3.14 -0.08
N LEU A 43 1.96 3.91 -0.44
CA LEU A 43 1.76 5.29 -0.89
C LEU A 43 0.95 5.34 -2.19
N GLY A 44 1.10 4.36 -3.08
CA GLY A 44 0.25 4.19 -4.26
C GLY A 44 -1.23 4.04 -3.88
N HIS A 45 -1.53 3.21 -2.88
CA HIS A 45 -2.90 3.09 -2.36
C HIS A 45 -3.42 4.40 -1.76
N VAL A 46 -2.58 5.15 -1.03
CA VAL A 46 -2.95 6.49 -0.52
C VAL A 46 -3.27 7.47 -1.66
N MET A 47 -2.62 7.32 -2.81
CA MET A 47 -2.90 8.12 -4.02
C MET A 47 -4.07 7.60 -4.86
N GLY A 48 -4.74 6.52 -4.44
CA GLY A 48 -5.90 5.94 -5.13
C GLY A 48 -5.55 4.94 -6.24
N LEU A 49 -4.31 4.42 -6.27
CA LEU A 49 -3.93 3.36 -7.20
C LEU A 49 -4.36 2.00 -6.64
N ASP A 50 -5.06 1.22 -7.47
CA ASP A 50 -5.43 -0.16 -7.12
C ASP A 50 -4.26 -1.11 -7.29
N HIS A 51 -4.34 -2.25 -6.59
CA HIS A 51 -3.37 -3.31 -6.75
C HIS A 51 -3.42 -3.92 -8.16
N VAL A 52 -2.28 -4.45 -8.62
CA VAL A 52 -2.21 -5.29 -9.81
C VAL A 52 -2.00 -6.73 -9.35
N SER A 53 -2.78 -7.64 -9.94
CA SER A 53 -2.53 -9.07 -9.72
C SER A 53 -1.14 -9.44 -10.22
N SER A 54 -0.34 -10.09 -9.37
CA SER A 54 0.99 -10.58 -9.74
C SER A 54 0.96 -11.60 -10.88
N ALA A 55 -0.20 -12.23 -11.13
CA ALA A 55 -0.40 -13.13 -12.27
C ALA A 55 -0.53 -12.36 -13.61
N VAL A 56 -0.90 -11.08 -13.57
CA VAL A 56 -0.97 -10.21 -14.74
C VAL A 56 0.39 -9.57 -14.99
N ASP A 57 0.93 -8.90 -13.97
CA ASP A 57 2.25 -8.26 -14.05
C ASP A 57 2.86 -8.12 -12.65
N GLY A 58 3.63 -9.13 -12.26
CA GLY A 58 4.37 -9.15 -11.00
C GLY A 58 5.59 -8.22 -10.96
N THR A 59 5.87 -7.45 -12.01
CA THR A 59 7.04 -6.54 -12.03
C THR A 59 6.68 -5.10 -11.67
N ARG A 60 5.40 -4.80 -11.53
CA ARG A 60 4.88 -3.46 -11.17
C ARG A 60 5.03 -3.14 -9.70
N LEU A 61 5.13 -1.85 -9.39
CA LEU A 61 5.16 -1.38 -8.00
C LEU A 61 3.85 -1.75 -7.29
N MET A 62 2.71 -1.61 -7.97
CA MET A 62 1.40 -1.96 -7.42
C MET A 62 1.08 -3.47 -7.43
N ALA A 63 2.04 -4.34 -7.79
CA ALA A 63 1.81 -5.78 -7.73
C ALA A 63 1.60 -6.26 -6.29
N GLY A 64 0.59 -7.11 -6.05
CA GLY A 64 0.20 -7.55 -4.69
C GLY A 64 1.19 -8.47 -3.97
N SER A 65 2.32 -8.84 -4.60
CA SER A 65 3.40 -9.60 -3.97
C SER A 65 4.76 -9.07 -4.37
N ILE A 66 5.70 -9.10 -3.42
CA ILE A 66 7.11 -8.73 -3.61
C ILE A 66 7.98 -9.95 -3.35
N ASP A 67 8.86 -10.25 -4.30
CA ASP A 67 9.84 -11.31 -4.13
C ASP A 67 11.02 -10.79 -3.28
N PRO A 68 11.60 -11.64 -2.41
CA PRO A 68 12.80 -11.25 -1.67
C PRO A 68 13.95 -10.87 -2.61
N GLY A 69 14.71 -9.84 -2.25
CA GLY A 69 15.81 -9.30 -3.05
C GLY A 69 15.35 -8.47 -4.25
N VAL A 70 14.06 -8.17 -4.39
CA VAL A 70 13.56 -7.31 -5.48
C VAL A 70 13.24 -5.93 -4.95
N ARG A 71 13.74 -4.90 -5.63
CA ARG A 71 13.28 -3.51 -5.47
C ARG A 71 12.52 -3.08 -6.71
N ARG A 72 11.37 -2.43 -6.53
CA ARG A 72 10.59 -1.82 -7.62
C ARG A 72 10.47 -0.32 -7.38
N LEU A 73 10.73 0.46 -8.42
CA LEU A 73 10.51 1.91 -8.43
C LEU A 73 9.20 2.23 -9.16
N PRO A 74 8.60 3.42 -8.89
CA PRO A 74 7.45 3.88 -9.64
C PRO A 74 7.74 3.94 -11.14
N SER A 75 6.77 3.51 -11.94
CA SER A 75 6.84 3.49 -13.39
C SER A 75 5.57 4.08 -13.99
N ALA A 76 5.60 4.39 -15.29
CA ALA A 76 4.40 4.83 -16.01
C ALA A 76 3.28 3.76 -16.02
N LEU A 77 3.61 2.49 -15.76
CA LEU A 77 2.65 1.39 -15.71
C LEU A 77 1.75 1.42 -14.47
N ASP A 78 2.17 2.13 -13.43
CA ASP A 78 1.47 2.19 -12.14
C ASP A 78 0.35 3.23 -12.12
N LEU A 79 0.37 4.22 -13.01
CA LEU A 79 -0.56 5.37 -12.99
C LEU A 79 -1.99 5.06 -13.43
N GLY A 80 -2.29 3.81 -13.84
CA GLY A 80 -3.61 3.43 -14.36
C GLY A 80 -4.12 4.37 -15.47
N PRO A 81 -5.39 4.27 -15.88
CA PRO A 81 -6.06 5.42 -16.45
C PRO A 81 -6.19 6.45 -15.34
N VAL A 82 -5.42 7.53 -15.41
CA VAL A 82 -5.66 8.72 -14.56
C VAL A 82 -7.08 9.15 -14.86
N ALA A 83 -8.02 8.85 -13.96
CA ALA A 83 -9.33 9.45 -14.01
C ALA A 83 -9.08 10.95 -13.78
N SER A 84 -9.02 11.71 -14.87
CA SER A 84 -9.15 13.15 -14.78
C SER A 84 -10.39 13.39 -13.95
N SER A 85 -10.21 13.92 -12.74
CA SER A 85 -11.30 14.53 -11.99
C SER A 85 -11.70 15.79 -12.77
N THR A 86 -12.36 15.58 -13.90
CA THR A 86 -13.25 16.57 -14.49
C THR A 86 -14.42 16.62 -13.52
N GLU A 87 -14.24 17.35 -12.42
CA GLU A 87 -15.36 17.87 -11.66
C GLU A 87 -16.13 18.78 -12.63
N PRO A 88 -17.35 18.41 -13.07
CA PRO A 88 -18.22 19.39 -13.66
C PRO A 88 -18.70 20.23 -12.48
N GLY A 89 -17.98 21.31 -12.19
CA GLY A 89 -18.41 22.34 -11.25
C GLY A 89 -19.73 22.95 -11.72
N THR A 90 -20.82 22.25 -11.48
CA THR A 90 -22.17 22.76 -11.63
C THR A 90 -22.60 23.19 -10.25
N GLY A 91 -22.19 24.41 -9.91
CA GLY A 91 -22.67 25.08 -8.70
C GLY A 91 -24.18 25.24 -8.78
N THR A 92 -24.90 24.37 -8.10
CA THR A 92 -26.27 24.62 -7.67
C THR A 92 -26.40 24.12 -6.24
N ASP A 93 -26.25 25.05 -5.30
CA ASP A 93 -26.61 24.88 -3.89
C ASP A 93 -28.04 24.31 -3.77
N VAL A 94 -28.17 23.11 -3.21
CA VAL A 94 -29.39 22.66 -2.53
C VAL A 94 -29.00 21.91 -1.27
N VAL A 95 -29.25 22.58 -0.15
CA VAL A 95 -29.19 22.06 1.22
C VAL A 95 -30.13 20.86 1.34
N GLY A 96 -29.59 19.66 1.61
CA GLY A 96 -30.42 18.52 2.02
C GLY A 96 -29.76 17.14 1.92
N ALA A 97 -29.59 16.50 3.08
CA ALA A 97 -29.38 15.07 3.35
C ALA A 97 -27.95 14.47 3.29
N SER A 98 -27.49 14.07 4.49
CA SER A 98 -26.34 13.22 4.85
C SER A 98 -26.25 11.88 4.08
N PRO A 99 -25.12 11.12 4.06
CA PRO A 99 -24.03 11.12 5.05
C PRO A 99 -22.61 11.30 4.48
N LEU A 100 -21.71 11.76 5.37
CA LEU A 100 -20.29 11.58 5.21
C LEU A 100 -20.02 10.06 5.12
N THR A 101 -19.73 9.56 3.91
CA THR A 101 -19.13 8.23 3.74
C THR A 101 -17.74 8.31 4.38
N ARG A 102 -17.71 7.94 5.66
CA ARG A 102 -16.53 7.80 6.49
C ARG A 102 -15.57 6.83 5.80
N HIS A 103 -14.61 7.37 5.04
CA HIS A 103 -13.41 6.63 4.61
C HIS A 103 -12.41 6.56 5.78
N GLN A 104 -12.89 6.19 6.96
CA GLN A 104 -12.12 6.04 8.19
C GLN A 104 -12.67 4.83 8.95
N ASP A 105 -12.49 3.62 8.42
CA ASP A 105 -12.66 2.38 9.19
C ASP A 105 -11.87 1.25 8.49
N ALA A 106 -10.53 1.30 8.57
CA ALA A 106 -9.68 0.10 8.50
C ALA A 106 -8.23 0.42 8.95
N PHE A 107 -8.07 1.00 10.14
CA PHE A 107 -6.80 0.88 10.87
C PHE A 107 -7.11 0.44 12.30
N ASN A 108 -7.73 -0.74 12.44
CA ASN A 108 -7.89 -1.36 13.74
C ASN A 108 -6.73 -2.35 13.97
N VAL A 109 -5.66 -1.81 14.56
CA VAL A 109 -4.69 -2.60 15.32
C VAL A 109 -5.45 -3.26 16.47
N ALA A 110 -5.58 -4.58 16.41
CA ALA A 110 -6.17 -5.36 17.50
C ALA A 110 -5.33 -5.19 18.77
N LEU A 111 -5.87 -4.49 19.78
CA LEU A 111 -5.31 -4.50 21.13
C LEU A 111 -6.42 -4.44 22.19
N LEU A 112 -6.65 -5.62 22.78
CA LEU A 112 -7.06 -5.89 24.16
C LEU A 112 -8.01 -4.90 24.85
N GLU A 113 -9.26 -5.31 25.09
CA GLU A 113 -9.92 -5.08 26.39
C GLU A 113 -10.88 -6.26 26.64
N SER A 114 -10.61 -6.99 27.72
CA SER A 114 -11.44 -8.09 28.22
C SER A 114 -12.54 -7.50 29.12
N GLY A 115 -13.81 -7.87 28.95
CA GLY A 115 -14.84 -7.32 29.86
C GLY A 115 -16.29 -7.71 29.59
N THR A 116 -16.64 -8.95 29.95
CA THR A 116 -17.94 -9.41 30.50
C THR A 116 -19.27 -8.93 29.90
N LEU A 117 -20.00 -9.89 29.31
CA LEU A 117 -21.41 -9.83 28.93
C LEU A 117 -22.33 -10.06 30.15
N THR A 118 -23.24 -9.12 30.46
CA THR A 118 -24.59 -9.44 30.98
C THR A 118 -25.54 -8.24 30.86
N PRO A 119 -26.67 -8.31 30.13
CA PRO A 119 -27.76 -7.35 30.32
C PRO A 119 -28.71 -7.84 31.43
N LEU A 120 -28.92 -6.98 32.42
CA LEU A 120 -29.88 -7.13 33.53
C LEU A 120 -31.32 -6.99 32.99
N ALA A 121 -32.17 -7.97 33.29
CA ALA A 121 -33.60 -7.93 32.99
C ALA A 121 -34.27 -6.75 33.71
N GLY A 122 -34.88 -5.85 32.94
CA GLY A 122 -35.70 -4.73 33.43
C GLY A 122 -37.15 -4.93 33.06
N ALA A 123 -37.97 -5.21 34.07
CA ALA A 123 -39.41 -5.32 33.99
C ALA A 123 -40.08 -4.00 33.58
N SER A 124 -41.17 -4.08 32.82
CA SER A 124 -42.12 -2.98 32.64
C SER A 124 -43.49 -3.40 33.18
N ALA A 125 -44.14 -2.41 33.81
CA ALA A 125 -45.37 -2.44 34.59
C ALA A 125 -46.64 -2.80 33.80
#